data_AF-A0A1U7ILB6-F1
#
_entry.id   AF-A0A1U7ILB6-F1
#
_cell.length_a   1.000
_cell.length_b   1.000
_cell.length_c   1.000
_cell.angle_alpha   90.00
_cell.angle_beta   90.00
_cell.angle_gamma   90.00
#
_symmetry.space_group_name_H-M   'P 1'
#
loop_
_entity.id
_entity.type
_entity.pdbx_description
1 polymer ?
#
loop_
_entity_poly.entity_id
_entity_poly.type
_entity_poly.pdbx_seq_one_letter_code
_entity_poly.pdbx_strand_id
1 'polypeptide(L)'
;MSKTFNRLLSICILTLFVSIASAAFAGYNPSSDQRQPRDNTASTGGRGGCSGRSKETLIALAPQQYIGQTVSLRPTFTWFVPDSQSYKMEFALYEYTSGNNKKLLKKIELNSSPGIMKLSLPESIPDLMVGKTYFWQVAVLCNEGYPSSDLITRAELEVVPLPTNVKTSLDTVKDPLQRSDIYANSGFWYDALSEALTADNTPQSRATISTLLEELANFESAEVSRELVKVANIKRQNIMNSENPESANI
;
A
#
# COMPACT_ATOMS: atom_id res chain seq x y z
N MET A 1 -17.67 52.56 -62.46
CA MET A 1 -18.36 51.30 -62.84
C MET A 1 -17.42 50.14 -62.50
N SER A 2 -17.93 49.04 -61.93
CA SER A 2 -17.22 47.84 -61.37
C SER A 2 -16.80 47.98 -59.90
N LYS A 3 -17.58 47.54 -58.89
CA LYS A 3 -18.00 46.18 -58.42
C LYS A 3 -16.94 45.41 -57.62
N THR A 4 -17.12 45.45 -56.29
CA THR A 4 -17.03 44.36 -55.29
C THR A 4 -16.22 43.10 -55.64
N PHE A 5 -15.25 42.74 -54.79
CA PHE A 5 -15.04 41.33 -54.40
C PHE A 5 -14.41 41.23 -53.02
N ASN A 6 -15.28 41.04 -52.02
CA ASN A 6 -14.91 40.62 -50.67
C ASN A 6 -15.24 39.13 -50.59
N ARG A 7 -14.25 38.24 -50.42
CA ARG A 7 -14.50 36.81 -50.16
C ARG A 7 -13.30 36.14 -49.47
N LEU A 8 -13.48 35.96 -48.16
CA LEU A 8 -13.00 34.92 -47.24
C LEU A 8 -12.33 33.70 -47.88
N LEU A 9 -11.25 33.19 -47.24
CA LEU A 9 -11.04 31.75 -47.16
C LEU A 9 -10.38 31.33 -45.82
N SER A 10 -11.21 30.67 -45.02
CA SER A 10 -10.98 29.71 -43.93
C SER A 10 -9.56 29.51 -43.40
N ILE A 11 -9.33 29.98 -42.18
CA ILE A 11 -8.33 29.42 -41.28
C ILE A 11 -9.01 28.26 -40.54
N CYS A 12 -8.75 27.03 -40.98
CA CYS A 12 -9.06 25.82 -40.21
C CYS A 12 -8.17 25.80 -38.96
N ILE A 13 -8.61 26.44 -37.87
CA ILE A 13 -8.02 26.25 -36.56
C ILE A 13 -8.49 24.87 -36.07
N LEU A 14 -7.67 23.86 -36.33
CA LEU A 14 -7.81 22.54 -35.73
C LEU A 14 -7.65 22.74 -34.21
N THR A 15 -8.75 22.88 -33.48
CA THR A 15 -8.74 22.85 -32.03
C THR A 15 -8.41 21.42 -31.61
N LEU A 16 -7.12 21.16 -31.43
CA LEU A 16 -6.64 20.01 -30.69
C LEU A 16 -7.18 20.19 -29.27
N PHE A 17 -8.33 19.58 -28.98
CA PHE A 17 -8.76 19.32 -27.61
C PHE A 17 -7.77 18.32 -27.04
N VAL A 18 -6.61 18.82 -26.61
CA VAL A 18 -5.75 18.11 -25.67
C VAL A 18 -6.61 17.98 -24.43
N SER A 19 -7.28 16.84 -24.33
CA SER A 19 -7.83 16.38 -23.06
C SER A 19 -6.62 16.16 -22.19
N ILE A 20 -6.22 17.21 -21.45
CA ILE A 20 -5.34 17.05 -20.31
C ILE A 20 -6.20 16.20 -19.38
N ALA A 21 -6.03 14.88 -19.44
CA ALA A 21 -6.40 14.03 -18.33
C ALA A 21 -5.64 14.65 -17.16
N SER A 22 -6.37 15.35 -16.29
CA SER A 22 -5.82 15.71 -15.00
C SER A 22 -5.36 14.39 -14.42
N ALA A 23 -4.05 14.16 -14.42
CA ALA A 23 -3.45 13.26 -13.47
C ALA A 23 -3.84 13.88 -12.13
N ALA A 24 -4.95 13.40 -11.55
CA ALA A 24 -5.23 13.62 -10.17
C ALA A 24 -4.06 12.94 -9.47
N PHE A 25 -3.02 13.72 -9.19
CA PHE A 25 -1.92 13.23 -8.39
C PHE A 25 -2.54 12.84 -7.05
N ALA A 26 -2.36 11.56 -6.72
CA ALA A 26 -2.57 11.05 -5.38
C ALA A 26 -1.96 12.04 -4.39
N GLY A 27 -2.69 12.34 -3.33
CA GLY A 27 -2.14 12.97 -2.17
C GLY A 27 -2.68 12.18 -1.00
N TYR A 28 -2.03 11.08 -0.65
CA TYR A 28 -2.37 10.36 0.56
C TYR A 28 -2.42 11.33 1.73
N ASN A 29 -3.63 11.47 2.30
CA ASN A 29 -3.96 12.52 3.24
C ASN A 29 -4.57 11.86 4.47
N PRO A 30 -3.73 11.32 5.39
CA PRO A 30 -4.25 10.72 6.60
C PRO A 30 -4.98 11.76 7.45
N SER A 31 -6.01 11.33 8.19
CA SER A 31 -6.77 12.21 9.10
C SER A 31 -5.84 13.01 10.00
N SER A 32 -6.14 14.29 10.24
CA SER A 32 -5.35 15.13 11.15
C SER A 32 -5.46 14.72 12.62
N ASP A 33 -6.50 13.96 12.99
CA ASP A 33 -6.73 13.41 14.33
C ASP A 33 -6.08 12.02 14.48
N GLN A 34 -4.79 11.93 14.13
CA GLN A 34 -4.05 10.66 14.17
C GLN A 34 -3.86 10.18 15.61
N ARG A 35 -4.30 8.96 15.88
CA ARG A 35 -3.98 8.27 17.13
C ARG A 35 -2.64 7.56 16.98
N GLN A 36 -1.75 7.74 17.94
CA GLN A 36 -0.50 6.99 18.02
C GLN A 36 -0.80 5.49 18.25
N PRO A 37 0.01 4.57 17.70
CA PRO A 37 -0.11 3.15 17.99
C PRO A 37 0.10 2.89 19.49
N ARG A 38 -0.60 1.88 20.01
CA ARG A 38 -0.50 1.47 21.42
C ARG A 38 0.73 0.61 21.68
N ASP A 39 1.14 -0.15 20.67
CA ASP A 39 2.34 -0.99 20.69
C ASP A 39 3.45 -0.41 19.84
N ASN A 40 4.69 -0.81 20.15
CA ASN A 40 5.81 -0.58 19.24
C ASN A 40 5.52 -1.27 17.91
N THR A 41 5.41 -0.47 16.85
CA THR A 41 5.17 -0.95 15.48
C THR A 41 6.48 -1.30 14.75
N ALA A 42 7.62 -0.81 15.27
CA ALA A 42 8.94 -1.04 14.70
C ALA A 42 9.19 -2.50 14.29
N SER A 43 9.62 -2.69 13.04
CA SER A 43 10.14 -3.97 12.57
C SER A 43 11.34 -4.38 13.40
N THR A 44 11.37 -5.65 13.80
CA THR A 44 12.51 -6.23 14.52
C THR A 44 13.11 -7.34 13.67
N GLY A 45 14.44 -7.36 13.57
CA GLY A 45 15.15 -8.42 12.87
C GLY A 45 16.59 -8.55 13.36
N GLY A 46 17.10 -9.78 13.37
CA GLY A 46 18.52 -10.03 13.62
C GLY A 46 19.41 -9.30 12.62
N ARG A 47 20.63 -8.93 13.03
CA ARG A 47 21.63 -8.31 12.16
C ARG A 47 21.97 -9.28 11.00
N GLY A 48 21.32 -9.16 9.85
CA GLY A 48 21.62 -9.95 8.66
C GLY A 48 20.48 -10.77 8.05
N GLY A 49 19.23 -10.60 8.47
CA GLY A 49 18.11 -11.37 7.89
C GLY A 49 18.16 -12.84 8.29
N CYS A 50 17.27 -13.68 7.75
CA CYS A 50 17.26 -15.12 8.07
C CYS A 50 18.55 -15.85 7.65
N SER A 51 19.16 -15.43 6.54
CA SER A 51 20.37 -16.03 6.00
C SER A 51 21.68 -15.46 6.58
N GLY A 52 21.61 -14.42 7.42
CA GLY A 52 22.78 -13.69 7.94
C GLY A 52 23.54 -12.86 6.89
N ARG A 53 23.06 -12.83 5.63
CA ARG A 53 23.73 -12.21 4.48
C ARG A 53 23.08 -10.91 4.01
N SER A 54 21.81 -10.66 4.32
CA SER A 54 21.08 -9.46 3.88
C SER A 54 20.83 -8.52 5.06
N LYS A 55 21.21 -7.25 4.96
CA LYS A 55 20.84 -6.24 5.98
C LYS A 55 19.37 -5.81 5.90
N GLU A 56 18.60 -6.48 5.05
CA GLU A 56 17.26 -6.08 4.68
C GLU A 56 16.26 -6.72 5.64
N THR A 57 15.27 -5.94 6.05
CA THR A 57 14.30 -6.36 7.07
C THR A 57 12.94 -6.63 6.43
N LEU A 58 12.10 -7.37 7.14
CA LEU A 58 10.69 -7.51 6.80
C LEU A 58 9.99 -6.17 7.06
N ILE A 59 9.27 -5.63 6.07
CA ILE A 59 8.70 -4.27 6.15
C ILE A 59 7.18 -4.35 6.04
N ALA A 60 6.45 -3.84 7.04
CA ALA A 60 5.01 -3.60 6.92
C ALA A 60 4.78 -2.43 5.95
N LEU A 61 3.92 -2.63 4.94
CA LEU A 61 3.51 -1.55 4.04
C LEU A 61 2.25 -0.90 4.61
N ALA A 62 2.39 -0.37 5.82
CA ALA A 62 1.33 0.25 6.61
C ALA A 62 1.91 1.32 7.55
N PRO A 63 1.08 2.30 7.97
CA PRO A 63 1.50 3.33 8.91
C PRO A 63 2.15 2.79 10.17
N GLN A 64 3.27 3.41 10.58
CA GLN A 64 4.01 3.03 11.78
C GLN A 64 3.97 4.13 12.84
N GLN A 65 3.87 5.41 12.47
CA GLN A 65 3.76 6.53 13.42
C GLN A 65 2.32 6.79 13.90
N TYR A 66 1.32 6.20 13.26
CA TYR A 66 -0.10 6.33 13.61
C TYR A 66 -0.88 5.07 13.25
N ILE A 67 -2.11 4.97 13.77
CA ILE A 67 -3.03 3.88 13.46
C ILE A 67 -3.65 4.16 12.08
N GLY A 68 -3.34 3.30 11.10
CA GLY A 68 -3.94 3.42 9.76
C GLY A 68 -5.45 3.12 9.79
N GLN A 69 -6.22 3.81 8.95
CA GLN A 69 -7.67 3.62 8.88
C GLN A 69 -8.06 2.79 7.66
N THR A 70 -9.15 2.03 7.82
CA THR A 70 -9.81 1.33 6.73
C THR A 70 -11.31 1.39 6.86
N VAL A 71 -12.00 1.42 5.72
CA VAL A 71 -13.47 1.27 5.66
C VAL A 71 -13.89 -0.17 5.34
N SER A 72 -12.95 -1.01 4.92
CA SER A 72 -13.19 -2.42 4.66
C SER A 72 -13.31 -3.20 5.97
N LEU A 73 -14.39 -3.99 6.07
CA LEU A 73 -14.54 -4.97 7.15
C LEU A 73 -13.68 -6.23 6.93
N ARG A 74 -13.07 -6.35 5.75
CA ARG A 74 -12.15 -7.43 5.35
C ARG A 74 -10.92 -6.82 4.68
N PRO A 75 -10.06 -6.14 5.46
CA PRO A 75 -8.90 -5.45 4.89
C PRO A 75 -7.89 -6.45 4.29
N THR A 76 -7.06 -5.92 3.40
CA THR A 76 -5.88 -6.61 2.89
C THR A 76 -4.65 -6.10 3.61
N PHE A 77 -3.91 -7.00 4.24
CA PHE A 77 -2.65 -6.69 4.91
C PHE A 77 -1.49 -6.89 3.93
N THR A 78 -0.54 -5.96 3.91
CA THR A 78 0.54 -5.94 2.92
C THR A 78 1.89 -5.73 3.59
N TRP A 79 2.89 -6.50 3.18
CA TRP A 79 4.27 -6.39 3.63
C TRP A 79 5.26 -6.69 2.50
N PHE A 80 6.50 -6.29 2.68
CA PHE A 80 7.59 -6.57 1.75
C PHE A 80 8.58 -7.58 2.37
N VAL A 81 8.90 -8.61 1.60
CA VAL A 81 9.90 -9.64 1.95
C VAL A 81 11.15 -9.42 1.10
N PRO A 82 12.32 -9.16 1.71
CA PRO A 82 13.55 -8.90 0.96
C PRO A 82 14.26 -10.17 0.47
N ASP A 83 14.15 -11.29 1.19
CA ASP A 83 14.92 -12.50 0.89
C ASP A 83 14.37 -13.20 -0.36
N SER A 84 15.27 -13.73 -1.20
CA SER A 84 14.94 -14.56 -2.37
C SER A 84 14.57 -16.01 -1.97
N GLN A 85 14.97 -16.44 -0.77
CA GLN A 85 14.66 -17.75 -0.22
C GLN A 85 13.29 -17.77 0.47
N SER A 86 12.58 -18.89 0.30
CA SER A 86 11.31 -19.15 0.99
C SER A 86 11.55 -19.73 2.38
N TYR A 87 10.92 -19.14 3.38
CA TYR A 87 10.90 -19.57 4.77
C TYR A 87 9.45 -19.76 5.22
N LYS A 88 9.24 -20.54 6.29
CA LYS A 88 7.93 -20.54 6.96
C LYS A 88 7.63 -19.15 7.49
N MET A 89 6.39 -18.74 7.36
CA MET A 89 5.90 -17.44 7.77
C MET A 89 4.58 -17.59 8.52
N GLU A 90 4.36 -16.72 9.48
CA GLU A 90 3.13 -16.67 10.23
C GLU A 90 2.53 -15.27 10.19
N PHE A 91 1.23 -15.18 9.89
CA PHE A 91 0.42 -13.99 10.08
C PHE A 91 -0.46 -14.18 11.32
N ALA A 92 -0.55 -13.14 12.16
CA ALA A 92 -1.44 -13.13 13.31
C ALA A 92 -2.23 -11.80 13.38
N LEU A 93 -3.53 -11.90 13.62
CA LEU A 93 -4.45 -10.78 13.79
C LEU A 93 -5.07 -10.79 15.18
N TYR A 94 -5.09 -9.63 15.82
CA TYR A 94 -5.58 -9.42 17.18
C TYR A 94 -6.58 -8.26 17.21
N GLU A 95 -7.59 -8.35 18.08
CA GLU A 95 -8.45 -7.23 18.47
C GLU A 95 -7.94 -6.62 19.78
N TYR A 96 -7.86 -5.29 19.85
CA TYR A 96 -7.66 -4.62 21.12
C TYR A 96 -8.94 -4.64 21.97
N THR A 97 -8.77 -5.07 23.21
CA THR A 97 -9.81 -5.12 24.25
C THR A 97 -9.47 -4.12 25.37
N SER A 98 -10.23 -4.14 26.47
CA SER A 98 -10.03 -3.22 27.60
C SER A 98 -8.61 -3.31 28.19
N GLY A 99 -8.03 -2.15 28.53
CA GLY A 99 -6.74 -2.06 29.22
C GLY A 99 -5.53 -2.49 28.38
N ASN A 100 -5.52 -2.19 27.08
CA ASN A 100 -4.48 -2.59 26.11
C ASN A 100 -4.28 -4.10 25.92
N ASN A 101 -5.17 -4.93 26.45
CA ASN A 101 -5.15 -6.37 26.21
C ASN A 101 -5.49 -6.69 24.75
N LYS A 102 -4.83 -7.70 24.18
CA LYS A 102 -5.06 -8.15 22.79
C LYS A 102 -5.65 -9.55 22.78
N LYS A 103 -6.77 -9.72 22.09
CA LYS A 103 -7.38 -11.04 21.84
C LYS A 103 -6.95 -11.54 20.47
N LEU A 104 -6.30 -12.69 20.40
CA LEU A 104 -5.99 -13.36 19.12
C LEU A 104 -7.29 -13.72 18.42
N LEU A 105 -7.46 -13.23 17.19
CA LEU A 105 -8.58 -13.57 16.31
C LEU A 105 -8.21 -14.68 15.34
N LYS A 106 -7.01 -14.59 14.76
CA LYS A 106 -6.54 -15.56 13.76
C LYS A 106 -5.03 -15.65 13.74
N LYS A 107 -4.55 -16.87 13.51
CA LYS A 107 -3.20 -17.20 13.06
C LYS A 107 -3.28 -17.95 11.72
N ILE A 108 -2.41 -17.62 10.77
CA ILE A 108 -2.34 -18.24 9.44
C ILE A 108 -0.88 -18.57 9.18
N GLU A 109 -0.60 -19.81 8.78
CA GLU A 109 0.71 -20.25 8.32
C GLU A 109 0.80 -20.11 6.81
N LEU A 110 1.93 -19.56 6.34
CA LEU A 110 2.22 -19.31 4.94
C LEU A 110 3.72 -19.55 4.68
N ASN A 111 4.12 -19.52 3.42
CA ASN A 111 5.53 -19.49 3.04
C ASN A 111 5.89 -18.12 2.48
N SER A 112 7.04 -17.58 2.87
CA SER A 112 7.50 -16.29 2.38
C SER A 112 7.85 -16.39 0.89
N SER A 113 7.50 -15.35 0.14
CA SER A 113 7.91 -15.16 -1.25
C SER A 113 8.53 -13.78 -1.40
N PRO A 114 9.59 -13.62 -2.20
CA PRO A 114 10.29 -12.34 -2.34
C PRO A 114 9.37 -11.27 -2.93
N GLY A 115 9.51 -10.03 -2.45
CA GLY A 115 8.73 -8.88 -2.91
C GLY A 115 7.51 -8.56 -2.06
N ILE A 116 6.53 -7.87 -2.65
CA ILE A 116 5.30 -7.47 -1.96
C ILE A 116 4.38 -8.68 -1.83
N MET A 117 4.12 -9.08 -0.59
CA MET A 117 3.11 -10.06 -0.24
C MET A 117 1.86 -9.36 0.30
N LYS A 118 0.70 -9.97 0.04
CA LYS A 118 -0.58 -9.49 0.53
C LYS A 118 -1.43 -10.64 1.05
N LEU A 119 -2.25 -10.36 2.05
CA LEU A 119 -3.20 -11.30 2.62
C LEU A 119 -4.52 -10.60 2.93
N SER A 120 -5.55 -10.90 2.15
CA SER A 120 -6.92 -10.48 2.44
C SER A 120 -7.51 -11.36 3.53
N LEU A 121 -8.28 -10.76 4.44
CA LEU A 121 -8.89 -11.49 5.56
C LEU A 121 -9.80 -12.64 5.05
N PRO A 122 -9.45 -13.93 5.33
CA PRO A 122 -10.21 -15.06 4.80
C PRO A 122 -11.68 -15.07 5.22
N GLU A 123 -12.56 -15.57 4.33
CA GLU A 123 -14.01 -15.69 4.58
C GLU A 123 -14.35 -16.55 5.81
N SER A 124 -13.47 -17.48 6.19
CA SER A 124 -13.61 -18.29 7.40
C SER A 124 -13.58 -17.50 8.73
N ILE A 125 -13.25 -16.21 8.68
CA ILE A 125 -13.16 -15.33 9.85
C ILE A 125 -14.31 -14.32 9.75
N PRO A 126 -15.02 -14.02 10.86
CA PRO A 126 -16.00 -12.95 10.87
C PRO A 126 -15.43 -11.61 10.41
N ASP A 127 -16.30 -10.79 9.84
CA ASP A 127 -15.99 -9.41 9.48
C ASP A 127 -15.46 -8.64 10.69
N LEU A 128 -14.50 -7.75 10.45
CA LEU A 128 -14.06 -6.80 11.45
C LEU A 128 -15.18 -5.79 11.74
N MET A 129 -15.17 -5.21 12.93
CA MET A 129 -16.24 -4.33 13.38
C MET A 129 -15.80 -2.87 13.30
N VAL A 130 -16.69 -2.02 12.78
CA VAL A 130 -16.53 -0.57 12.81
C VAL A 130 -16.35 -0.06 14.25
N GLY A 131 -15.41 0.86 14.45
CA GLY A 131 -15.05 1.44 15.74
C GLY A 131 -14.08 0.59 16.57
N LYS A 132 -13.58 -0.52 16.02
CA LYS A 132 -12.57 -1.36 16.67
C LYS A 132 -11.18 -1.10 16.09
N THR A 133 -10.18 -1.20 16.96
CA THR A 133 -8.77 -1.18 16.61
C THR A 133 -8.20 -2.60 16.67
N TYR A 134 -7.43 -2.95 15.66
CA TYR A 134 -6.79 -4.24 15.50
C TYR A 134 -5.28 -4.06 15.40
N PHE A 135 -4.57 -5.13 15.72
CA PHE A 135 -3.12 -5.23 15.60
C PHE A 135 -2.82 -6.49 14.78
N TRP A 136 -2.00 -6.34 13.74
CA TRP A 136 -1.56 -7.48 12.94
C TRP A 136 -0.04 -7.56 12.92
N GLN A 137 0.46 -8.78 12.80
CA GLN A 137 1.89 -9.08 12.77
C GLN A 137 2.17 -10.17 11.75
N VAL A 138 3.31 -10.03 11.08
CA VAL A 138 3.91 -11.09 10.25
C VAL A 138 5.28 -11.43 10.80
N ALA A 139 5.56 -12.72 10.92
CA ALA A 139 6.85 -13.25 11.34
C ALA A 139 7.40 -14.21 10.26
N VAL A 140 8.62 -13.98 9.80
CA VAL A 140 9.40 -14.98 9.05
C VAL A 140 10.16 -15.82 10.07
N LEU A 141 9.90 -17.13 10.06
CA LEU A 141 10.50 -18.10 10.97
C LEU A 141 11.85 -18.52 10.42
N CYS A 142 12.91 -17.83 10.84
CA CYS A 142 14.25 -18.03 10.31
C CYS A 142 14.89 -19.31 10.85
N ASN A 143 14.65 -19.60 12.13
CA ASN A 143 15.18 -20.77 12.80
C ASN A 143 14.22 -21.23 13.90
N GLU A 144 13.59 -22.40 13.72
CA GLU A 144 12.62 -22.96 14.67
C GLU A 144 13.20 -23.18 16.09
N GLY A 145 14.53 -23.37 16.20
CA GLY A 145 15.21 -23.52 17.48
C GLY A 145 15.62 -22.20 18.16
N TYR A 146 15.49 -21.06 17.48
CA TYR A 146 15.90 -19.76 18.00
C TYR A 146 14.96 -18.62 17.56
N PRO A 147 13.75 -18.51 18.16
CA PRO A 147 12.73 -17.53 17.75
C PRO A 147 13.19 -16.06 17.81
N SER A 148 14.20 -15.73 18.61
CA SER A 148 14.82 -14.40 18.62
C SER A 148 15.55 -14.02 17.33
N SER A 149 15.71 -14.96 16.40
CA SER A 149 16.25 -14.69 15.05
C SER A 149 15.16 -14.35 14.03
N ASP A 150 13.88 -14.52 14.36
CA ASP A 150 12.78 -14.29 13.43
C ASP A 150 12.69 -12.81 13.02
N LEU A 151 12.32 -12.60 11.75
CA LEU A 151 12.05 -11.26 11.24
C LEU A 151 10.59 -10.96 11.46
N ILE A 152 10.28 -9.86 12.16
CA ILE A 152 8.92 -9.52 12.56
C ILE A 152 8.60 -8.10 12.12
N THR A 153 7.43 -7.92 11.52
CA THR A 153 6.84 -6.61 11.24
C THR A 153 5.38 -6.60 11.64
N ARG A 154 4.85 -5.43 11.97
CA ARG A 154 3.51 -5.29 12.54
C ARG A 154 2.95 -3.89 12.29
N ALA A 155 1.64 -3.76 12.36
CA ALA A 155 0.99 -2.45 12.37
C ALA A 155 -0.37 -2.53 13.06
N GLU A 156 -0.90 -1.36 13.39
CA GLU A 156 -2.26 -1.21 13.89
C GLU A 156 -3.17 -0.69 12.78
N LEU A 157 -4.45 -1.05 12.89
CA LEU A 157 -5.51 -0.45 12.09
C LEU A 157 -6.76 -0.18 12.89
N GLU A 158 -7.56 0.78 12.43
CA GLU A 158 -8.92 1.00 12.88
C GLU A 158 -9.89 0.84 11.71
N VAL A 159 -10.99 0.13 11.95
CA VAL A 159 -12.11 0.08 11.01
C VAL A 159 -13.05 1.24 11.32
N VAL A 160 -13.28 2.12 10.35
CA VAL A 160 -14.09 3.33 10.48
C VAL A 160 -15.28 3.29 9.53
N PRO A 161 -16.39 4.01 9.82
CA PRO A 161 -17.53 4.04 8.90
C PRO A 161 -17.15 4.75 7.59
N LEU A 162 -17.60 4.22 6.46
CA LEU A 162 -17.40 4.85 5.15
C LEU A 162 -18.16 6.19 5.08
N PRO A 163 -17.47 7.34 4.91
CA PRO A 163 -18.14 8.63 4.80
C PRO A 163 -18.99 8.70 3.52
N THR A 164 -20.15 9.35 3.59
CA THR A 164 -21.11 9.42 2.47
C THR A 164 -20.53 10.09 1.23
N ASN A 165 -19.70 11.13 1.40
CA ASN A 165 -19.02 11.79 0.27
C ASN A 165 -18.06 10.83 -0.45
N VAL A 166 -17.28 10.05 0.31
CA VAL A 166 -16.34 9.07 -0.25
C VAL A 166 -17.10 7.96 -0.96
N LYS A 167 -18.18 7.45 -0.35
CA LYS A 167 -19.07 6.47 -0.99
C LYS A 167 -19.59 6.98 -2.34
N THR A 168 -20.08 8.22 -2.38
CA THR A 168 -20.63 8.83 -3.60
C THR A 168 -19.59 8.90 -4.72
N SER A 169 -18.34 9.27 -4.39
CA SER A 169 -17.23 9.25 -5.35
C SER A 169 -16.86 7.85 -5.82
N LEU A 170 -16.90 6.86 -4.94
CA LEU A 170 -16.60 5.46 -5.28
C LEU A 170 -17.68 4.82 -6.15
N ASP A 171 -18.94 5.24 -6.01
CA ASP A 171 -20.06 4.69 -6.79
C ASP A 171 -19.97 5.06 -8.29
N THR A 172 -19.33 6.19 -8.61
CA THR A 172 -19.15 6.69 -9.99
C THR A 172 -17.90 6.15 -10.69
N VAL A 173 -17.00 5.49 -9.97
CA VAL A 173 -15.70 5.05 -10.47
C VAL A 173 -15.55 3.53 -10.36
N LYS A 174 -15.15 2.89 -11.47
CA LYS A 174 -14.87 1.44 -11.54
C LYS A 174 -13.39 1.11 -11.66
N ASP A 175 -12.58 2.04 -12.16
CA ASP A 175 -11.14 1.84 -12.32
C ASP A 175 -10.44 1.72 -10.94
N PRO A 176 -9.69 0.63 -10.68
CA PRO A 176 -9.04 0.43 -9.38
C PRO A 176 -8.02 1.51 -9.01
N LEU A 177 -7.31 2.10 -9.98
CA LEU A 177 -6.31 3.13 -9.69
C LEU A 177 -6.99 4.44 -9.27
N GLN A 178 -8.08 4.82 -9.95
CA GLN A 178 -8.88 5.98 -9.53
C GLN A 178 -9.55 5.76 -8.16
N ARG A 179 -10.00 4.52 -7.87
CA ARG A 179 -10.53 4.17 -6.54
C ARG A 179 -9.46 4.25 -5.47
N SER A 180 -8.25 3.78 -5.76
CA SER A 180 -7.07 3.94 -4.92
C SER A 180 -6.84 5.41 -4.57
N ASP A 181 -6.89 6.30 -5.55
CA ASP A 181 -6.70 7.74 -5.35
C ASP A 181 -7.79 8.34 -4.44
N ILE A 182 -9.06 7.94 -4.63
CA ILE A 182 -10.17 8.39 -3.77
C ILE A 182 -9.95 7.97 -2.31
N TYR A 183 -9.55 6.71 -2.08
CA TYR A 183 -9.25 6.23 -0.74
C TYR A 183 -8.04 6.92 -0.12
N ALA A 184 -6.96 7.11 -0.90
CA ALA A 184 -5.74 7.75 -0.44
C ALA A 184 -5.99 9.20 -0.01
N ASN A 185 -6.70 9.97 -0.85
CA ASN A 185 -7.07 11.36 -0.58
C ASN A 185 -8.02 11.49 0.63
N SER A 186 -8.69 10.39 1.01
CA SER A 186 -9.57 10.31 2.17
C SER A 186 -8.91 9.69 3.42
N GLY A 187 -7.61 9.36 3.35
CA GLY A 187 -6.84 8.82 4.47
C GLY A 187 -7.03 7.31 4.73
N PHE A 188 -7.68 6.58 3.82
CA PHE A 188 -7.94 5.15 3.96
C PHE A 188 -6.81 4.31 3.34
N TRP A 189 -5.65 4.27 4.03
CA TRP A 189 -4.41 3.65 3.53
C TRP A 189 -4.59 2.20 3.04
N TYR A 190 -5.21 1.36 3.87
CA TYR A 190 -5.35 -0.07 3.56
C TYR A 190 -6.22 -0.29 2.32
N ASP A 191 -7.28 0.51 2.16
CA ASP A 191 -8.17 0.45 1.00
C ASP A 191 -7.46 0.96 -0.26
N ALA A 192 -6.73 2.07 -0.17
CA ALA A 192 -5.97 2.65 -1.28
C ALA A 192 -4.94 1.66 -1.83
N LEU A 193 -4.06 1.14 -0.95
CA LEU A 193 -3.03 0.21 -1.36
C LEU A 193 -3.63 -1.11 -1.89
N SER A 194 -4.75 -1.58 -1.31
CA SER A 194 -5.42 -2.80 -1.78
C SER A 194 -5.98 -2.65 -3.19
N GLU A 195 -6.61 -1.51 -3.52
CA GLU A 195 -7.11 -1.22 -4.88
C GLU A 195 -5.95 -1.14 -5.87
N ALA A 196 -4.87 -0.43 -5.53
CA ALA A 196 -3.68 -0.33 -6.37
C ALA A 196 -3.00 -1.69 -6.63
N LEU A 197 -3.01 -2.60 -5.64
CA LEU A 197 -2.49 -3.96 -5.75
C LEU A 197 -3.45 -4.95 -6.44
N THR A 198 -4.70 -4.55 -6.68
CA THR A 198 -5.70 -5.37 -7.40
C THR A 198 -5.67 -5.08 -8.89
N ALA A 199 -5.26 -3.89 -9.30
CA ALA A 199 -4.97 -3.60 -10.71
C ALA A 199 -3.92 -4.57 -11.27
N ASP A 200 -4.03 -4.90 -12.56
CA ASP A 200 -3.03 -5.68 -13.29
C ASP A 200 -1.64 -5.06 -13.07
N ASN A 201 -0.57 -5.88 -13.09
CA ASN A 201 0.82 -5.44 -12.84
C ASN A 201 1.39 -4.63 -14.03
N THR A 202 0.72 -3.52 -14.36
CA THR A 202 1.03 -2.56 -15.41
C THR A 202 2.06 -1.53 -14.94
N PRO A 203 2.68 -0.75 -15.84
CA PRO A 203 3.47 0.42 -15.46
C PRO A 203 2.70 1.39 -14.55
N GLN A 204 1.42 1.62 -14.83
CA GLN A 204 0.57 2.55 -14.10
C GLN A 204 0.33 2.10 -12.66
N SER A 205 -0.06 0.84 -12.43
CA SER A 205 -0.28 0.34 -11.07
C SER A 205 1.01 0.32 -10.25
N ARG A 206 2.16 0.00 -10.88
CA ARG A 206 3.48 0.10 -10.24
C ARG A 206 3.83 1.53 -9.87
N ALA A 207 3.53 2.50 -10.73
CA ALA A 207 3.72 3.91 -10.42
C ALA A 207 2.84 4.34 -9.24
N THR A 208 1.54 4.02 -9.26
CA THR A 208 0.60 4.31 -8.15
C THR A 208 1.08 3.71 -6.83
N ILE A 209 1.49 2.43 -6.80
CA ILE A 209 2.02 1.80 -5.58
C ILE A 209 3.28 2.52 -5.10
N SER A 210 4.20 2.87 -6.02
CA SER A 210 5.43 3.57 -5.66
C SER A 210 5.14 4.94 -5.06
N THR A 211 4.23 5.70 -5.67
CA THR A 211 3.78 7.00 -5.19
C THR A 211 3.13 6.89 -3.81
N LEU A 212 2.21 5.95 -3.58
CA LEU A 212 1.59 5.75 -2.26
C LEU A 212 2.64 5.48 -1.18
N LEU A 213 3.64 4.63 -1.46
CA LEU A 213 4.71 4.33 -0.49
C LEU A 213 5.59 5.55 -0.19
N GLU A 214 5.90 6.37 -1.19
CA GLU A 214 6.62 7.63 -1.02
C GLU A 214 5.81 8.66 -0.23
N GLU A 215 4.51 8.74 -0.46
CA GLU A 215 3.62 9.63 0.28
C GLU A 215 3.48 9.21 1.73
N LEU A 216 3.31 7.91 1.99
CA LEU A 216 3.32 7.38 3.36
C LEU A 216 4.64 7.73 4.06
N ALA A 217 5.77 7.58 3.37
CA ALA A 217 7.09 7.87 3.93
C ALA A 217 7.23 9.31 4.47
N ASN A 218 6.45 10.27 3.98
CA ASN A 218 6.46 11.66 4.49
C ASN A 218 5.86 11.80 5.90
N PHE A 219 5.08 10.82 6.36
CA PHE A 219 4.44 10.80 7.68
C PHE A 219 5.13 9.84 8.65
N GLU A 220 6.24 9.23 8.24
CA GLU A 220 6.92 8.19 9.00
C GLU A 220 8.24 8.66 9.63
N SER A 221 8.79 7.85 10.54
CA SER A 221 10.13 8.10 11.07
C SER A 221 11.19 7.94 9.98
N ALA A 222 12.32 8.64 10.09
CA ALA A 222 13.38 8.59 9.08
C ALA A 222 13.92 7.17 8.76
N GLU A 223 13.79 6.22 9.69
CA GLU A 223 14.11 4.83 9.44
C GLU A 223 13.06 4.16 8.55
N VAL A 224 11.78 4.23 8.94
CA VAL A 224 10.66 3.65 8.19
C VAL A 224 10.54 4.30 6.81
N SER A 225 10.71 5.63 6.71
CA SER A 225 10.68 6.35 5.44
C SER A 225 11.73 5.83 4.45
N ARG A 226 12.95 5.52 4.92
CA ARG A 226 14.01 4.96 4.05
C ARG A 226 13.64 3.59 3.52
N GLU A 227 13.05 2.73 4.35
CA GLU A 227 12.61 1.40 3.94
C GLU A 227 11.44 1.47 2.95
N LEU A 228 10.43 2.33 3.18
CA LEU A 228 9.31 2.51 2.26
C LEU A 228 9.77 3.06 0.89
N VAL A 229 10.64 4.08 0.88
CA VAL A 229 11.22 4.64 -0.35
C VAL A 229 12.05 3.61 -1.09
N LYS A 230 12.77 2.74 -0.38
CA LYS A 230 13.50 1.62 -1.00
C LYS A 230 12.55 0.67 -1.72
N VAL A 231 11.44 0.27 -1.08
CA VAL A 231 10.42 -0.59 -1.70
C VAL A 231 9.77 0.09 -2.91
N ALA A 232 9.46 1.39 -2.80
CA ALA A 232 8.95 2.19 -3.92
C ALA A 232 9.89 2.17 -5.13
N ASN A 233 11.20 2.36 -4.90
CA ASN A 233 12.21 2.32 -5.95
C ASN A 233 12.34 0.94 -6.61
N ILE A 234 12.26 -0.15 -5.83
CA ILE A 234 12.25 -1.52 -6.38
C ILE A 234 11.03 -1.71 -7.30
N LYS A 235 9.85 -1.25 -6.87
CA LYS A 235 8.62 -1.37 -7.66
C LYS A 235 8.69 -0.55 -8.95
N ARG A 236 9.34 0.62 -8.90
CA ARG A 236 9.60 1.49 -10.07
C ARG A 236 10.65 0.93 -11.03
N GLN A 237 11.77 0.39 -10.56
CA GLN A 237 12.82 -0.17 -11.44
C GLN A 237 12.32 -1.32 -12.29
N ASN A 238 11.39 -2.13 -11.78
CA ASN A 238 10.72 -3.15 -12.57
C ASN A 238 10.00 -2.57 -13.80
N ILE A 239 9.57 -1.30 -13.77
CA ILE A 239 8.95 -0.60 -14.92
C ILE A 239 9.96 -0.46 -16.05
N MET A 240 11.13 0.08 -15.75
CA MET A 240 12.20 0.30 -16.72
C MET A 240 12.65 -1.00 -17.40
N ASN A 241 12.75 -2.09 -16.63
CA ASN A 241 13.15 -3.40 -17.16
C ASN A 241 12.05 -4.06 -18.02
N SER A 242 10.77 -3.78 -17.74
CA SER A 242 9.66 -4.29 -18.58
C SER A 242 9.46 -3.50 -19.86
N GLU A 243 9.88 -2.23 -19.90
CA GLU A 243 9.81 -1.37 -21.08
C GLU A 243 11.05 -1.51 -21.98
N ASN A 244 12.15 -2.07 -21.46
CA ASN A 244 13.36 -2.38 -22.22
C ASN A 244 13.96 -3.75 -21.80
N PRO A 245 13.41 -4.87 -22.31
CA PRO A 245 13.88 -6.21 -21.95
C PRO A 245 15.29 -6.56 -22.48
N GLU A 246 15.84 -5.74 -23.38
CA GLU A 246 17.11 -6.01 -24.07
C GLU A 246 18.35 -5.55 -23.27
N SER A 247 18.18 -4.71 -22.24
CA SER A 247 19.28 -4.25 -21.37
C SER A 247 19.55 -5.14 -20.15
N ALA A 248 18.76 -6.19 -19.93
CA ALA A 248 18.89 -7.09 -18.79
C ALA A 248 19.90 -8.25 -19.03
N ASN A 249 20.47 -8.35 -20.23
CA ASN A 249 21.49 -9.34 -20.61
C ASN A 249 22.75 -8.65 -21.15
N ILE A 250 23.44 -7.86 -20.33
CA ILE A 250 24.85 -7.48 -20.54
C ILE A 250 25.58 -7.58 -19.20
#